data_AF-A0A1V2H2K7-F1
#
_entry.id   AF-A0A1V2H2K7-F1
#
_cell.length_a   1.000
_cell.length_b   1.000
_cell.length_c   1.000
_cell.angle_alpha   90.00
_cell.angle_beta   90.00
_cell.angle_gamma   90.00
#
_symmetry.space_group_name_H-M   'P 1'
#
loop_
_entity.id
_entity.type
_entity.pdbx_description
1 polymer ?
#
loop_
_entity_poly.entity_id
_entity_poly.type
_entity_poly.pdbx_seq_one_letter_code
_entity_poly.pdbx_strand_id
1 'polypeptide(L)'
;MALRTRPKLNSLPRRPAGDDQPEAVAKSAVPASRLGKKQVAFFVDGDTKRQLDRLAFDEEKSLQQVMNEALNLLFQSRGMARVADQQD
;
A
#
# COMPACT_ATOMS: atom_id res chain seq x y z
N MET A 1 14.19 15.58 -50.06
CA MET A 1 14.02 14.43 -49.13
C MET A 1 15.35 14.20 -48.43
N ALA A 2 15.48 14.54 -47.15
CA ALA A 2 16.71 14.35 -46.38
C ALA A 2 16.44 13.41 -45.20
N LEU A 3 17.15 12.29 -45.18
CA LEU A 3 17.06 11.23 -44.18
C LEU A 3 17.59 11.74 -42.83
N ARG A 4 16.74 11.72 -41.79
CA ARG A 4 17.14 11.99 -40.40
C ARG A 4 17.83 10.74 -39.83
N THR A 5 19.16 10.74 -39.84
CA THR A 5 19.97 9.72 -39.16
C THR A 5 19.76 9.82 -37.65
N ARG A 6 19.24 8.76 -37.01
CA ARG A 6 19.09 8.69 -35.54
C ARG A 6 20.48 8.47 -34.90
N PRO A 7 20.90 9.24 -33.89
CA PRO A 7 22.11 8.94 -33.15
C PRO A 7 21.91 7.69 -32.27
N LYS A 8 22.89 6.79 -32.29
CA LYS A 8 22.90 5.58 -31.46
C LYS A 8 23.19 5.95 -30.00
N LEU A 9 22.20 5.79 -29.12
CA LEU A 9 22.34 5.94 -27.69
C LEU A 9 22.89 4.64 -27.08
N ASN A 10 24.18 4.35 -27.29
CA ASN A 10 24.80 3.19 -26.64
C ASN A 10 26.24 3.51 -26.21
N SER A 11 26.37 4.30 -25.15
CA SER A 11 27.62 4.46 -24.40
C SER A 11 27.36 5.12 -23.05
N LEU A 12 26.73 4.38 -22.13
CA LEU A 12 26.91 4.65 -20.70
C LEU A 12 27.93 3.63 -20.19
N PRO A 13 28.98 4.05 -19.46
CA PRO A 13 29.93 3.12 -18.87
C PRO A 13 29.18 2.24 -17.86
N ARG A 14 29.25 0.92 -18.07
CA ARG A 14 28.74 -0.07 -17.10
C ARG A 14 29.64 0.04 -15.86
N ARG A 15 29.10 0.55 -14.76
CA ARG A 15 29.81 0.65 -13.48
C ARG A 15 30.27 -0.77 -13.07
N PRO A 16 31.54 -0.99 -12.69
CA PRO A 16 31.98 -2.30 -12.25
C PRO A 16 31.19 -2.71 -11.00
N ALA A 17 30.69 -3.94 -10.99
CA ALA A 17 30.06 -4.55 -9.83
C ALA A 17 31.14 -4.74 -8.76
N GLY A 18 31.14 -3.85 -7.77
CA GLY A 18 32.01 -3.89 -6.61
C GLY A 18 31.15 -3.99 -5.35
N ASP A 19 31.39 -5.07 -4.63
CA ASP A 19 31.12 -5.32 -3.22
C ASP A 19 29.66 -5.32 -2.73
N ASP A 20 29.17 -6.55 -2.50
CA ASP A 20 28.14 -6.95 -1.54
C ASP A 20 28.43 -6.33 -0.16
N GLN A 21 28.00 -5.09 0.04
CA GLN A 21 27.71 -4.56 1.36
C GLN A 21 26.23 -4.83 1.62
N PRO A 22 25.83 -5.47 2.73
CA PRO A 22 24.42 -5.54 3.08
C PRO A 22 23.95 -4.10 3.26
N GLU A 23 23.13 -3.62 2.31
CA GLU A 23 22.47 -2.33 2.42
C GLU A 23 21.75 -2.32 3.77
N ALA A 24 22.27 -1.52 4.70
CA ALA A 24 21.58 -1.24 5.94
C ALA A 24 20.23 -0.67 5.53
N VAL A 25 19.18 -1.49 5.61
CA VAL A 25 17.81 -1.12 5.29
C VAL A 25 17.52 0.09 6.15
N ALA A 26 17.58 1.28 5.55
CA ALA A 26 17.25 2.51 6.22
C ALA A 26 15.84 2.31 6.75
N LYS A 27 15.70 2.24 8.08
CA LYS A 27 14.39 2.14 8.75
C LYS A 27 13.61 3.35 8.29
N SER A 28 12.80 3.19 7.26
CA SER A 28 11.99 4.27 6.72
C SER A 28 11.15 4.77 7.87
N ALA A 29 11.22 6.08 8.15
CA ALA A 29 10.46 6.68 9.22
C ALA A 29 9.00 6.24 9.08
N VAL A 30 8.52 5.45 10.04
CA VAL A 30 7.14 4.98 10.03
C VAL A 30 6.27 6.24 10.12
N PRO A 31 5.37 6.49 9.14
CA PRO A 31 4.47 7.63 9.21
C PRO A 31 3.73 7.63 10.55
N ALA A 32 3.53 8.79 11.17
CA ALA A 32 2.86 8.90 12.47
C ALA A 32 1.51 8.14 12.49
N SER A 33 0.76 8.19 11.40
CA SER A 33 -0.51 7.49 11.22
C SER A 33 -0.42 5.95 11.30
N ARG A 34 0.79 5.38 11.21
CA ARG A 34 1.08 3.94 11.26
C ARG A 34 1.81 3.51 12.55
N LEU A 35 2.14 4.45 13.45
CA LEU A 35 2.70 4.09 14.75
C LEU A 35 1.68 3.27 15.54
N GLY A 36 2.11 2.14 16.09
CA GLY A 36 1.24 1.21 16.83
C GLY A 36 0.29 0.35 15.97
N LYS A 37 0.13 0.65 14.67
CA LYS A 37 -0.78 -0.09 13.77
C LYS A 37 -0.03 -1.22 13.04
N LYS A 38 -0.70 -2.35 12.84
CA LYS A 38 -0.19 -3.49 12.07
C LYS A 38 -0.95 -3.62 10.75
N GLN A 39 -0.22 -3.87 9.66
CA GLN A 39 -0.84 -4.08 8.36
C GLN A 39 -1.35 -5.51 8.25
N VAL A 40 -2.60 -5.65 7.79
CA VAL A 40 -3.18 -6.93 7.36
C VAL A 40 -3.40 -6.83 5.85
N ALA A 41 -2.70 -7.67 5.09
CA ALA A 41 -2.81 -7.72 3.63
C ALA A 41 -3.59 -8.96 3.21
N PHE A 42 -4.58 -8.80 2.34
CA PHE A 42 -5.35 -9.89 1.74
C PHE A 42 -5.80 -9.50 0.34
N PHE A 43 -6.08 -10.50 -0.49
CA PHE A 43 -6.54 -10.32 -1.86
C PHE A 43 -8.07 -10.44 -1.92
N VAL A 44 -8.67 -9.60 -2.76
CA VAL A 44 -10.08 -9.67 -3.14
C VAL A 44 -10.18 -9.65 -4.66
N ASP A 45 -11.28 -10.14 -5.19
CA ASP A 45 -11.62 -9.98 -6.60
C ASP A 45 -11.91 -8.51 -6.96
N GLY A 46 -11.87 -8.23 -8.26
CA GLY A 46 -12.03 -6.86 -8.76
C GLY A 46 -13.40 -6.26 -8.46
N ASP A 47 -14.46 -7.08 -8.44
CA ASP A 47 -15.82 -6.62 -8.19
C ASP A 47 -16.01 -6.25 -6.72
N THR A 48 -15.49 -7.07 -5.79
CA THR A 48 -15.44 -6.71 -4.36
C THR A 48 -14.67 -5.41 -4.12
N LYS A 49 -13.51 -5.21 -4.78
CA LYS A 49 -12.76 -3.95 -4.62
C LYS A 49 -13.58 -2.74 -5.10
N ARG A 50 -14.26 -2.86 -6.24
CA ARG A 50 -15.13 -1.80 -6.77
C ARG A 50 -16.29 -1.49 -5.84
N GLN A 51 -16.90 -2.50 -5.23
CA GLN A 51 -17.99 -2.31 -4.26
C GLN A 51 -17.48 -1.61 -3.00
N LEU A 52 -16.32 -2.00 -2.47
CA LEU A 52 -15.71 -1.35 -1.31
C LEU A 52 -15.36 0.12 -1.58
N ASP A 53 -14.85 0.43 -2.78
CA ASP A 53 -14.54 1.81 -3.17
C ASP A 53 -15.80 2.66 -3.31
N ARG A 54 -16.86 2.09 -3.88
CA ARG A 54 -18.16 2.76 -3.97
C ARG A 54 -18.73 3.04 -2.58
N LEU A 55 -18.68 2.06 -1.68
CA LEU A 55 -19.16 2.21 -0.31
C LEU A 55 -18.38 3.31 0.44
N ALA A 56 -17.05 3.31 0.30
CA ALA A 56 -16.20 4.36 0.88
C ALA A 56 -16.56 5.75 0.35
N PHE A 57 -16.81 5.86 -0.96
CA PHE A 57 -17.23 7.11 -1.59
C PHE A 57 -18.61 7.57 -1.12
N ASP A 58 -19.60 6.67 -1.14
CA ASP A 58 -21.00 6.97 -0.79
C ASP A 58 -21.14 7.40 0.70
N GLU A 59 -20.27 6.91 1.58
CA GLU A 59 -20.27 7.23 3.01
C GLU A 59 -19.28 8.34 3.43
N GLU A 60 -18.58 8.96 2.48
CA GLU A 60 -17.51 9.93 2.75
C GLU A 60 -16.43 9.41 3.73
N LYS A 61 -16.19 8.09 3.71
CA LYS A 61 -15.23 7.40 4.58
C LYS A 61 -13.99 6.99 3.80
N SER A 62 -12.87 6.89 4.50
CA SER A 62 -11.71 6.18 3.96
C SER A 62 -12.00 4.67 3.88
N LEU A 63 -11.40 3.99 2.90
CA LEU A 63 -11.47 2.53 2.81
C LEU A 63 -11.02 1.85 4.11
N GLN A 64 -10.07 2.43 4.84
CA GLN A 64 -9.63 1.93 6.15
C GLN A 64 -10.74 1.98 7.20
N GLN A 65 -11.56 3.03 7.23
CA GLN A 65 -12.70 3.13 8.14
C GLN A 65 -13.78 2.09 7.81
N VAL A 66 -14.08 1.90 6.52
CA VAL A 66 -15.01 0.86 6.05
C VAL A 66 -14.52 -0.53 6.48
N MET A 67 -13.23 -0.82 6.31
CA MET A 67 -12.65 -2.09 6.73
C MET A 67 -12.66 -2.28 8.25
N ASN A 68 -12.41 -1.22 9.03
CA ASN A 68 -12.52 -1.28 10.49
C ASN A 68 -13.95 -1.60 10.93
N GLU A 69 -14.96 -1.03 10.26
CA GLU A 69 -16.36 -1.32 10.52
C GLU A 69 -16.69 -2.79 10.22
N ALA A 70 -16.26 -3.30 9.06
CA ALA A 70 -16.44 -4.70 8.69
C ALA A 70 -15.78 -5.66 9.70
N LEU A 71 -14.56 -5.35 10.16
CA LEU A 71 -13.86 -6.13 11.18
C LEU A 71 -14.58 -6.08 12.54
N ASN A 72 -15.12 -4.92 12.91
CA ASN A 72 -15.90 -4.78 14.13
C ASN A 72 -17.16 -5.65 14.10
N LEU A 73 -17.90 -5.64 13.00
CA LEU A 73 -19.08 -6.50 12.82
C LEU A 73 -18.70 -7.98 12.87
N LEU A 74 -17.59 -8.36 12.23
CA LEU A 74 -17.08 -9.73 12.27
C LEU A 74 -16.72 -10.16 13.71
N PHE A 75 -16.04 -9.30 14.47
CA PHE A 75 -15.64 -9.63 15.85
C PHE A 75 -16.84 -9.70 16.78
N GLN A 76 -17.79 -8.79 16.65
CA GLN A 76 -19.05 -8.83 17.39
C GLN A 76 -19.83 -10.11 17.11
N SER A 77 -19.92 -10.54 15.84
CA SER A 77 -20.62 -11.80 15.48
C SER A 77 -20.00 -13.05 16.11
N ARG A 78 -18.74 -12.96 16.56
CA ARG A 78 -17.97 -14.05 17.18
C ARG A 78 -17.81 -13.87 18.70
N GLY A 79 -18.46 -12.87 19.31
CA GLY A 79 -18.31 -12.57 20.73
C GLY A 79 -16.92 -12.06 21.13
N MET A 80 -16.13 -11.56 20.17
CA MET A 80 -14.80 -11.02 20.40
C MET A 80 -14.88 -9.51 20.71
N ALA A 81 -13.87 -9.00 21.43
CA ALA A 81 -13.77 -7.57 21.70
C ALA A 81 -13.68 -6.76 20.39
N ARG A 82 -14.35 -5.60 20.36
CA ARG A 82 -14.32 -4.65 19.23
C ARG A 82 -12.87 -4.21 18.96
N VAL A 83 -12.52 -3.97 17.70
CA VAL A 83 -11.25 -3.34 17.33
C VAL A 83 -11.24 -1.96 18.02
N ALA A 84 -10.32 -1.74 18.95
CA ALA A 84 -10.26 -0.51 19.71
C ALA A 84 -10.23 0.69 18.75
N ASP A 85 -11.17 1.61 18.94
CA ASP A 85 -11.28 2.87 18.21
C ASP A 85 -10.11 3.77 18.66
N GLN A 86 -8.92 3.51 18.13
CA GLN A 86 -7.76 4.38 18.32
C GLN A 86 -7.83 5.45 17.22
N GLN A 87 -8.77 6.38 17.40
CA GLN A 87 -8.79 7.68 16.73
C GLN A 87 -7.52 8.46 17.16
N ASP A 88 -6.77 8.89 16.15
CA ASP A 88 -5.81 10.00 16.23
C ASP A 88 -6.57 11.27 15.83
#